data_AF-A0A6A6VIY1-F1
#
_entry.id   AF-A0A6A6VIY1-F1
#
_cell.length_a   1.000
_cell.length_b   1.000
_cell.length_c   1.000
_cell.angle_alpha   90.00
_cell.angle_beta   90.00
_cell.angle_gamma   90.00
#
_symmetry.space_group_name_H-M   'P 1'
#
loop_
_entity.id
_entity.type
_entity.pdbx_description
1 polymer ?
#
loop_
_entity_poly.entity_id
_entity_poly.type
_entity_poly.pdbx_seq_one_letter_code
_entity_poly.pdbx_strand_id
1 'polypeptide(L)'
;NRMLGRSAPPRLPPYNFALSPYRAKKPWPPELLELPRSKQFNFERRFKRRLTAKSMRPKLNKWVRTLQWTIAVVLLTHCFWFQEWVNVYEHEDPDVFVPVEPLRRKTKELLDSVFWDGFYTYEEAPGKGRTSKSK
;
A
#
# COMPACT_ATOMS: atom_id res chain seq x y z
N ASN A 1 5.47 22.59 7.94
CA ASN A 1 4.19 21.84 7.86
C ASN A 1 4.42 20.42 7.39
N ARG A 2 4.23 19.41 8.26
CA ARG A 2 4.35 17.98 7.93
C ARG A 2 2.99 17.33 8.27
N MET A 3 2.18 17.07 7.25
CA MET A 3 0.71 16.88 7.37
C MET A 3 0.23 15.49 7.80
N LEU A 4 1.10 14.56 8.22
CA LEU A 4 0.67 13.20 8.62
C LEU A 4 1.07 12.90 10.07
N GLY A 5 0.24 13.39 10.98
CA GLY A 5 -0.28 12.60 12.11
C GLY A 5 0.71 11.91 13.04
N ARG A 6 1.59 12.67 13.70
CA ARG A 6 1.91 12.33 15.10
C ARG A 6 1.02 13.22 15.95
N SER A 7 -0.03 12.66 16.55
CA SER A 7 -0.78 13.39 17.57
C SER A 7 0.22 13.95 18.59
N ALA A 8 0.01 15.20 19.02
CA ALA A 8 0.81 15.77 20.09
C ALA A 8 0.85 14.73 21.24
N PRO A 9 2.04 14.44 21.80
CA PRO A 9 2.12 13.48 22.90
C PRO A 9 1.09 13.90 23.95
N PRO A 10 0.26 12.96 24.46
CA PRO A 10 -0.79 13.32 25.40
C PRO A 10 -0.14 14.10 26.55
N ARG A 11 -0.65 15.32 26.82
CA ARG A 11 -0.21 16.16 27.94
C ARG A 11 -0.74 15.54 29.23
N LEU A 12 -0.20 14.38 29.57
CA LEU A 12 -0.47 13.73 30.84
C LEU A 12 0.24 14.56 31.94
N PRO A 13 -0.40 14.80 33.08
CA PRO A 13 0.32 15.32 34.24
C PRO A 13 1.50 14.38 34.56
N PRO A 14 2.60 14.89 35.13
CA PRO A 14 3.75 14.06 35.49
C PRO A 14 3.29 12.87 36.32
N TYR A 15 3.66 11.66 35.90
CA TYR A 15 3.19 10.43 36.53
C TYR A 15 3.71 10.35 37.98
N ASN A 16 2.79 10.43 38.95
CA ASN A 16 3.15 10.37 40.35
C ASN A 16 3.24 8.91 40.81
N PHE A 17 4.46 8.40 40.95
CA PHE A 17 4.73 7.02 41.35
C PHE A 17 4.14 6.65 42.73
N ALA A 18 3.96 7.64 43.62
CA ALA A 18 3.40 7.43 44.96
C ALA A 18 1.91 7.08 44.96
N LEU A 19 1.18 7.46 43.90
CA LEU A 19 -0.25 7.21 43.76
C LEU A 19 -0.57 5.88 43.04
N SER A 20 0.43 5.16 42.53
CA SER A 20 0.20 3.91 41.81
C SER A 20 -0.19 2.77 42.78
N PRO A 21 -1.31 2.04 42.53
CA PRO A 21 -1.71 0.90 43.37
C PRO A 21 -0.66 -0.23 43.39
N TYR A 22 0.11 -0.33 42.30
CA TYR A 22 1.16 -1.33 42.14
C TYR A 22 2.53 -0.69 42.38
N ARG A 23 3.00 -0.74 43.63
CA ARG A 23 4.32 -0.23 44.00
C ARG A 23 5.41 -1.05 43.31
N ALA A 24 6.29 -0.37 42.56
CA ALA A 24 7.47 -1.01 41.99
C ALA A 24 8.44 -1.42 43.10
N LYS A 25 8.83 -2.70 43.16
CA LYS A 25 9.81 -3.21 44.15
C LYS A 25 11.21 -2.57 43.98
N LYS A 26 11.52 -2.09 42.78
CA LYS A 26 12.72 -1.32 42.46
C LYS A 26 12.31 -0.11 41.64
N PRO A 27 12.78 1.10 41.97
CA PRO A 27 12.53 2.28 41.15
C PRO A 27 13.15 2.05 39.77
N TRP A 28 12.37 2.32 38.74
CA TRP A 28 12.83 2.42 37.36
C TRP A 28 12.72 3.90 36.99
N PRO A 29 13.67 4.51 36.26
CA PRO A 29 14.89 3.95 35.69
C PRO A 29 16.02 3.85 36.71
N PRO A 30 16.90 2.83 36.61
CA PRO A 30 18.15 2.84 37.37
C PRO A 30 19.03 4.00 36.90
N GLU A 31 19.84 4.55 37.80
CA GLU A 31 20.83 5.55 37.44
C GLU A 31 21.89 4.91 36.53
N LEU A 32 21.74 5.12 35.21
CA LEU A 32 22.61 4.48 34.20
C LEU A 32 24.07 4.96 34.30
N LEU A 33 24.30 6.10 34.95
CA LEU A 33 25.61 6.71 35.14
C LEU A 33 26.38 6.08 36.31
N GLU A 34 25.69 5.53 37.31
CA GLU A 34 26.30 4.90 38.48
C GLU A 34 26.65 3.41 38.23
N LEU A 35 26.14 2.84 37.15
CA LEU A 35 26.37 1.43 36.81
C LEU A 35 27.75 1.21 36.17
N PRO A 36 28.44 0.10 36.48
CA PRO A 36 29.68 -0.25 35.80
C PRO A 36 29.43 -0.43 34.29
N ARG A 37 30.40 0.01 33.47
CA ARG A 37 30.34 0.04 32.00
C ARG A 37 29.90 -1.28 31.36
N SER A 38 30.27 -2.42 31.95
CA SER A 38 29.86 -3.75 31.48
C SER A 38 28.34 -3.98 31.60
N LYS A 39 27.71 -3.51 32.67
CA LYS A 39 26.25 -3.59 32.87
C LYS A 39 25.54 -2.59 31.97
N GLN A 40 26.07 -1.38 31.83
CA GLN A 40 25.54 -0.35 30.92
C GLN A 40 25.48 -0.85 29.47
N PHE A 41 26.55 -1.45 28.97
CA PHE A 41 26.59 -2.01 27.61
C PHE A 41 25.51 -3.09 27.38
N ASN A 42 25.29 -3.96 28.36
CA ASN A 42 24.24 -4.98 28.28
C ASN A 42 22.83 -4.38 28.25
N PHE A 43 22.59 -3.32 29.03
CA PHE A 43 21.33 -2.58 29.00
C PHE A 43 21.11 -1.90 27.66
N GLU A 44 22.11 -1.21 27.13
CA GLU A 44 22.05 -0.58 25.80
C GLU A 44 21.76 -1.61 24.71
N ARG A 45 22.46 -2.74 24.72
CA ARG A 45 22.23 -3.83 23.76
C ARG A 45 20.81 -4.37 23.85
N ARG A 46 20.29 -4.60 25.05
CA ARG A 46 18.91 -5.11 25.26
C ARG A 46 17.86 -4.07 24.86
N PHE A 47 18.12 -2.80 25.13
CA PHE A 47 17.26 -1.69 24.75
C PHE A 47 17.19 -1.53 23.23
N LYS A 48 18.33 -1.51 22.54
CA LYS A 48 18.42 -1.47 21.07
C LYS A 48 17.65 -2.62 20.43
N ARG A 49 17.84 -3.85 20.91
CA ARG A 49 17.10 -5.03 20.43
C ARG A 49 15.58 -4.87 20.58
N ARG A 50 15.11 -4.39 21.73
CA ARG A 50 13.68 -4.17 21.98
C ARG A 50 13.11 -3.03 21.14
N LEU A 51 13.87 -1.96 20.93
CA LEU A 51 13.48 -0.87 20.04
C LEU A 51 13.34 -1.36 18.60
N THR A 52 14.28 -2.16 18.10
CA THR A 52 14.17 -2.75 16.76
C THR A 52 12.98 -3.69 16.67
N ALA A 53 12.77 -4.55 17.67
CA ALA A 53 11.60 -5.42 17.70
C ALA A 53 10.27 -4.64 17.74
N LYS A 54 10.23 -3.49 18.43
CA LYS A 54 9.04 -2.62 18.48
C LYS A 54 8.86 -1.82 17.17
N SER A 55 9.94 -1.41 16.51
CA SER A 55 9.88 -0.70 15.24
C SER A 55 9.46 -1.61 14.07
N MET A 56 9.76 -2.90 14.14
CA MET A 56 9.31 -3.88 13.14
C MET A 56 7.78 -4.14 13.17
N ARG A 57 7.06 -3.71 14.21
CA ARG A 57 5.64 -4.08 14.45
C ARG A 57 4.52 -3.44 13.60
N PRO A 58 4.75 -2.62 12.56
CA PRO A 58 3.64 -2.21 11.69
C PRO A 58 3.76 -2.65 10.22
N LYS A 59 4.68 -3.58 9.88
CA LYS A 59 4.86 -3.99 8.47
C LYS A 59 3.73 -4.92 7.99
N LEU A 60 3.44 -5.98 8.74
CA LEU A 60 2.45 -6.98 8.33
C LEU A 60 1.05 -6.37 8.16
N ASN A 61 0.63 -5.50 9.08
CA ASN A 61 -0.67 -4.83 8.98
C ASN A 61 -0.79 -3.91 7.75
N LYS A 62 0.31 -3.29 7.31
CA LYS A 62 0.32 -2.50 6.07
C LYS A 62 0.15 -3.41 4.86
N TRP A 63 0.89 -4.52 4.81
CA TRP A 63 0.77 -5.51 3.73
C TRP A 63 -0.63 -6.11 3.64
N VAL A 64 -1.21 -6.53 4.78
CA VAL A 64 -2.57 -7.09 4.81
C VAL A 64 -3.60 -6.05 4.38
N ARG A 65 -3.46 -4.78 4.82
CA ARG A 65 -4.37 -3.72 4.39
C ARG A 65 -4.27 -3.46 2.88
N THR A 66 -3.06 -3.44 2.31
CA THR A 66 -2.89 -3.34 0.85
C THR A 66 -3.53 -4.53 0.15
N LEU A 67 -3.30 -5.75 0.65
CA LEU A 67 -3.86 -6.98 0.09
C LEU A 67 -5.39 -6.99 0.12
N GLN A 68 -5.99 -6.50 1.20
CA GLN A 68 -7.45 -6.35 1.32
C GLN A 68 -8.00 -5.42 0.24
N TRP A 69 -7.37 -4.26 0.01
CA TRP A 69 -7.78 -3.34 -1.05
C TRP A 69 -7.55 -3.92 -2.45
N THR A 70 -6.45 -4.65 -2.67
CA THR A 70 -6.21 -5.29 -3.97
C THR A 70 -7.26 -6.35 -4.28
N ILE A 71 -7.62 -7.18 -3.29
CA ILE A 71 -8.67 -8.20 -3.48
C ILE A 71 -10.02 -7.51 -3.72
N ALA A 72 -10.35 -6.46 -2.97
CA ALA A 72 -11.60 -5.71 -3.17
C ALA A 72 -11.70 -5.13 -4.60
N VAL A 73 -10.62 -4.51 -5.10
CA VAL A 73 -10.60 -3.96 -6.47
C VAL A 73 -10.71 -5.07 -7.51
N VAL A 74 -9.99 -6.19 -7.35
CA VAL A 74 -10.07 -7.32 -8.29
C VAL A 74 -11.48 -7.90 -8.34
N LEU A 75 -12.13 -8.08 -7.19
CA LEU A 75 -13.50 -8.58 -7.13
C LEU A 75 -14.49 -7.60 -7.76
N LEU A 76 -14.36 -6.29 -7.50
CA LEU A 76 -15.22 -5.28 -8.13
C LEU A 76 -15.05 -5.26 -9.65
N THR A 77 -13.80 -5.29 -10.15
CA THR A 77 -13.52 -5.37 -11.59
C THR A 77 -14.07 -6.66 -12.18
N HIS A 78 -13.90 -7.80 -11.53
CA HIS A 78 -14.43 -9.08 -12.00
C HIS A 78 -15.95 -9.08 -12.01
N CYS A 79 -16.60 -8.62 -10.94
CA CYS A 79 -18.06 -8.50 -10.88
C CYS A 79 -18.56 -7.57 -11.98
N PHE A 80 -18.03 -6.36 -12.10
CA PHE A 80 -18.41 -5.41 -13.15
C PHE A 80 -18.19 -5.99 -14.56
N TRP A 81 -16.99 -6.53 -14.82
CA TRP A 81 -16.62 -7.02 -16.15
C TRP A 81 -17.33 -8.30 -16.55
N PHE A 82 -17.67 -9.22 -15.64
CA PHE A 82 -18.28 -10.51 -15.99
C PHE A 82 -19.80 -10.57 -15.77
N GLN A 83 -20.38 -9.87 -14.79
CA GLN A 83 -21.85 -9.84 -14.65
C GLN A 83 -22.53 -9.18 -15.85
N GLU A 84 -21.87 -8.22 -16.48
CA GLU A 84 -22.38 -7.62 -17.70
C GLU A 84 -22.49 -8.62 -18.86
N TRP A 85 -21.70 -9.71 -18.87
CA TRP A 85 -21.82 -10.76 -19.90
C TRP A 85 -22.98 -11.70 -19.62
N VAL A 86 -23.33 -11.98 -18.37
CA VAL A 86 -24.51 -12.81 -18.05
C VAL A 86 -25.78 -12.17 -18.61
N ASN A 87 -25.89 -10.84 -18.53
CA ASN A 87 -27.00 -10.09 -19.13
C ASN A 87 -26.95 -10.03 -20.68
N VAL A 88 -25.78 -10.26 -21.29
CA VAL A 88 -25.60 -10.29 -22.75
C VAL A 88 -25.93 -11.66 -23.34
N TYR A 89 -25.84 -12.75 -22.57
CA TYR A 89 -26.22 -14.09 -23.04
C TYR A 89 -27.72 -14.40 -22.97
N GLU A 90 -28.50 -13.56 -22.28
CA GLU A 90 -29.94 -13.79 -22.09
C GLU A 90 -30.83 -13.01 -23.09
N HIS A 91 -30.28 -12.07 -23.87
CA HIS A 91 -31.02 -11.34 -24.89
C HIS A 91 -30.58 -11.75 -26.32
N GLU A 92 -31.55 -12.25 -27.09
CA GLU A 92 -31.45 -12.56 -28.52
C GLU A 92 -31.83 -11.36 -29.41
N ASP A 93 -32.03 -10.17 -28.80
CA ASP A 93 -32.51 -8.96 -29.47
C ASP A 93 -31.34 -8.03 -29.89
N PRO A 94 -31.22 -7.65 -31.19
CA PRO A 94 -30.08 -6.91 -31.72
C PRO A 94 -29.99 -5.41 -31.32
N ASP A 95 -30.92 -4.91 -30.51
CA ASP A 95 -31.17 -3.47 -30.34
C ASP A 95 -30.79 -2.92 -28.96
N VAL A 96 -30.32 -3.78 -28.05
CA VAL A 96 -30.14 -3.40 -26.64
C VAL A 96 -28.87 -2.56 -26.46
N PHE A 97 -29.07 -1.31 -26.02
CA PHE A 97 -28.00 -0.37 -25.71
C PHE A 97 -27.16 -0.87 -24.53
N VAL A 98 -25.93 -1.31 -24.81
CA VAL A 98 -24.94 -1.65 -23.78
C VAL A 98 -24.23 -0.37 -23.34
N PRO A 99 -24.49 0.16 -22.12
CA PRO A 99 -24.09 1.51 -21.76
C PRO A 99 -22.58 1.75 -21.75
N VAL A 100 -21.78 0.69 -21.56
CA VAL A 100 -20.33 0.81 -21.32
C VAL A 100 -19.45 0.40 -22.49
N GLU A 101 -19.98 -0.16 -23.57
CA GLU A 101 -19.19 -0.51 -24.77
C GLU A 101 -18.36 0.65 -25.37
N PRO A 102 -18.89 1.89 -25.49
CA PRO A 102 -18.05 3.01 -25.93
C PRO A 102 -16.95 3.38 -24.93
N LEU A 103 -17.18 3.18 -23.63
CA LEU A 103 -16.16 3.38 -22.59
C LEU A 103 -15.11 2.25 -22.63
N ARG A 104 -15.52 1.03 -22.97
CA ARG A 104 -14.67 -0.15 -23.12
C ARG A 104 -13.71 -0.03 -24.28
N ARG A 105 -14.16 0.45 -25.45
CA ARG A 105 -13.25 0.72 -26.58
C ARG A 105 -12.20 1.75 -26.21
N LYS A 106 -12.60 2.87 -25.60
CA LYS A 106 -11.67 3.93 -25.18
C LYS A 106 -10.68 3.44 -24.12
N THR A 107 -11.13 2.64 -23.15
CA THR A 107 -10.25 2.08 -22.13
C THR A 107 -9.32 1.01 -22.70
N LYS A 108 -9.78 0.17 -23.64
CA LYS A 108 -8.92 -0.77 -24.37
C LYS A 108 -7.88 -0.05 -25.23
N GLU A 109 -8.27 0.97 -25.99
CA GLU A 109 -7.34 1.77 -26.81
C GLU A 109 -6.29 2.48 -25.94
N LEU A 110 -6.70 3.05 -24.81
CA LEU A 110 -5.79 3.64 -23.84
C LEU A 110 -4.89 2.59 -23.18
N LEU A 111 -5.42 1.42 -22.84
CA LEU A 111 -4.62 0.35 -22.25
C LEU A 111 -3.65 -0.24 -23.28
N ASP A 112 -4.07 -0.44 -24.53
CA ASP A 112 -3.20 -0.91 -25.62
C ASP A 112 -2.09 0.08 -25.89
N SER A 113 -2.40 1.38 -26.00
CA SER A 113 -1.38 2.41 -26.21
C SER A 113 -0.40 2.55 -25.03
N VAL A 114 -0.90 2.50 -23.79
CA VAL A 114 -0.07 2.71 -22.60
C VAL A 114 0.72 1.46 -22.23
N PHE A 115 0.12 0.28 -22.35
CA PHE A 115 0.65 -0.96 -21.80
C PHE A 115 1.24 -1.90 -22.85
N TRP A 116 0.72 -1.91 -24.09
CA TRP A 116 1.22 -2.81 -25.15
C TRP A 116 2.15 -2.08 -26.10
N ASP A 117 1.76 -0.91 -26.61
CA ASP A 117 2.56 -0.12 -27.56
C ASP A 117 3.83 0.42 -26.89
N GLY A 118 3.73 0.93 -25.65
CA GLY A 118 4.89 1.43 -24.88
C GLY A 118 5.85 0.37 -24.32
N PHE A 119 5.45 -0.90 -24.23
CA PHE A 119 6.31 -1.99 -23.72
C PHE A 119 6.97 -2.83 -24.83
N TYR A 120 6.40 -2.83 -26.04
CA TYR A 120 6.85 -3.66 -27.17
C TYR A 120 7.25 -2.84 -28.40
N THR A 121 7.65 -1.58 -28.24
CA THR A 121 8.38 -0.90 -29.32
C THR A 121 9.73 -1.60 -29.51
N TYR A 122 9.83 -2.49 -30.51
CA TYR A 122 11.11 -2.78 -31.11
C TYR A 122 11.60 -1.48 -31.77
N GLU A 123 12.80 -1.01 -31.42
CA GLU A 123 13.45 0.05 -32.20
C GLU A 123 13.65 -0.46 -33.63
N GLU A 124 12.70 -0.19 -34.52
CA GLU A 124 12.94 -0.34 -35.95
C GLU A 124 13.94 0.73 -36.37
N ALA A 125 15.17 0.30 -36.65
CA ALA A 125 16.23 1.14 -37.20
C ALA A 125 15.71 1.92 -38.43
N PRO A 126 16.06 3.21 -38.59
CA PRO A 126 15.43 4.05 -39.60
C PRO A 126 15.94 3.69 -40.99
N GLY A 127 15.10 3.02 -41.79
CA GLY A 127 15.41 2.81 -43.19
C GLY A 127 14.36 2.00 -43.94
N LYS A 128 13.40 2.67 -44.56
CA LYS A 128 13.29 2.86 -46.02
C LYS A 128 11.87 3.30 -46.37
N GLY A 129 11.72 4.56 -46.76
CA GLY A 129 10.46 5.11 -47.24
C GLY A 129 9.92 4.31 -48.42
N ARG A 130 8.64 3.93 -48.35
CA ARG A 130 7.85 3.52 -49.51
C ARG A 130 6.71 4.52 -49.67
N THR A 131 6.81 5.29 -50.74
CA THR A 131 5.78 6.20 -51.21
C THR A 131 4.60 5.40 -51.75
N SER A 132 3.38 5.68 -51.26
CA SER A 132 2.17 5.19 -51.90
C SER A 132 1.91 6.01 -53.16
N LYS A 133 1.88 5.38 -54.34
CA LYS A 133 1.20 5.96 -55.51
C LYS A 133 -0.23 5.43 -55.54
N SER A 134 -1.15 6.37 -55.39
CA SER A 134 -2.56 6.26 -55.76
C SER A 134 -2.70 5.89 -57.24
N LYS A 135 -3.58 4.91 -57.50
CA LYS A 135 -4.55 4.89 -58.59
C LYS A 135 -5.64 3.90 -58.27
#